data_AF-A0A7S1FQU8-F1
#
_entry.id   AF-A0A7S1FQU8-F1
#
_cell.length_a   1.000
_cell.length_b   1.000
_cell.length_c   1.000
_cell.angle_alpha   90.00
_cell.angle_beta   90.00
_cell.angle_gamma   90.00
#
_symmetry.space_group_name_H-M   'P 1'
#
loop_
_entity.id
_entity.type
_entity.pdbx_description
1 polymer ?
#
loop_
_entity_poly.entity_id
_entity_poly.type
_entity_poly.pdbx_seq_one_letter_code
_entity_poly.pdbx_strand_id
1 'polypeptide(L)'
;MTPDHTLLFLALLATRAFAFVPPAPAFGDRTSAVSAAPLTSGEGTVGVVGAGYAAVLAAKIAKTVGGFDTWILCPPDEVETFDDVIYGSYAARVEAGEDGMRYVSPEDVEGVLREGKTDAVLMVVDGEGCLRPESTQQIIEWGAGDGGRLKRVAVMSRNLANNQGYGFFARAAKTAANVEIWLGPDTRRDVLDQYKEFEKTVKDTCAANGVDHTIARAGTLKGGGCGEDGAHPQFLTKSYYERTKKDIITWQLLYDCAVRGVTLTKGDVATGPGNTAVLNAVDAKAHAGDTSRGGLAEAIVRSLMREEMAGMDFGVGVAEGREPPTDSEWEALFQSLN
;
A
#
# COMPACT_ATOMS: atom_id res chain seq x y z
N MET A 1 -3.91 20.24 18.08
CA MET A 1 -4.62 18.97 18.38
C MET A 1 -5.51 18.68 17.18
N THR A 2 -4.98 17.97 16.19
CA THR A 2 -5.78 17.38 15.11
C THR A 2 -6.46 16.12 15.67
N PRO A 3 -7.74 15.84 15.36
CA PRO A 3 -8.38 14.62 15.83
C PRO A 3 -7.66 13.40 15.25
N ASP A 4 -7.51 12.35 16.05
CA ASP A 4 -7.09 11.01 15.60
C ASP A 4 -8.18 10.43 14.69
N HIS A 5 -8.16 10.77 13.40
CA HIS A 5 -9.12 10.26 12.40
C HIS A 5 -8.88 8.79 12.05
N THR A 6 -7.70 8.24 12.39
CA THR A 6 -7.31 6.84 12.08
C THR A 6 -8.17 5.80 12.79
N LEU A 7 -8.76 6.11 13.96
CA LEU A 7 -9.53 5.15 14.76
C LEU A 7 -11.00 4.99 14.34
N LEU A 8 -11.55 5.91 13.54
CA LEU A 8 -12.95 5.84 13.10
C LEU A 8 -13.16 4.88 11.91
N PHE A 9 -12.11 4.62 11.12
CA PHE A 9 -12.12 3.78 9.91
C PHE A 9 -12.47 2.30 10.15
N LEU A 10 -12.15 1.77 11.33
CA LEU A 10 -12.39 0.36 11.66
C LEU A 10 -13.77 0.11 12.30
N ALA A 11 -14.48 1.13 12.78
CA ALA A 11 -15.76 0.91 13.46
C ALA A 11 -16.94 0.73 12.47
N LEU A 12 -16.91 1.39 11.31
CA LEU A 12 -18.07 1.46 10.41
C LEU A 12 -18.38 0.17 9.63
N LEU A 13 -17.37 -0.65 9.33
CA LEU A 13 -17.58 -1.98 8.71
C LEU A 13 -18.15 -3.03 9.69
N ALA A 14 -18.17 -2.77 11.00
CA ALA A 14 -18.60 -3.74 12.01
C ALA A 14 -20.10 -3.71 12.33
N THR A 15 -20.87 -2.73 11.83
CA THR A 15 -22.24 -2.49 12.32
C THR A 15 -23.36 -3.25 11.63
N ARG A 16 -23.10 -4.12 10.64
CA ARG A 16 -24.14 -4.97 10.03
C ARG A 16 -23.64 -6.36 9.60
N ALA A 17 -23.61 -7.33 10.53
CA ALA A 17 -23.77 -8.75 10.21
C ALA A 17 -24.00 -9.61 11.47
N PHE A 18 -25.23 -9.61 11.99
CA PHE A 18 -25.72 -10.81 12.70
C PHE A 18 -26.59 -11.58 11.70
N ALA A 19 -25.95 -12.47 10.95
CA ALA A 19 -26.63 -13.52 10.21
C ALA A 19 -25.78 -14.79 10.25
N PHE A 20 -26.45 -15.88 10.58
CA PHE A 20 -25.95 -17.25 10.75
C PHE A 20 -25.04 -17.68 9.59
N VAL A 21 -23.77 -18.01 9.88
CA VAL A 21 -22.82 -18.59 8.91
C VAL A 21 -23.00 -20.12 8.92
N PRO A 22 -23.52 -20.75 7.85
CA PRO A 22 -23.52 -22.21 7.74
C PRO A 22 -22.08 -22.74 7.58
N PRO A 23 -21.80 -23.99 7.99
CA PRO A 23 -20.47 -24.58 7.86
C PRO A 23 -20.05 -24.66 6.39
N ALA A 24 -18.79 -24.29 6.11
CA ALA A 24 -18.20 -24.33 4.78
C ALA A 24 -18.27 -25.74 4.17
N PRO A 25 -18.60 -25.88 2.88
CA PRO A 25 -18.56 -27.17 2.20
C PRO A 25 -17.12 -27.70 2.15
N ALA A 26 -16.97 -29.02 2.27
CA ALA A 26 -15.67 -29.69 2.16
C ALA A 26 -15.08 -29.46 0.77
N PHE A 27 -13.96 -28.74 0.71
CA PHE A 27 -13.24 -28.44 -0.53
C PHE A 27 -12.59 -29.70 -1.09
N GLY A 28 -12.96 -30.04 -2.32
CA GLY A 28 -12.26 -31.02 -3.13
C GLY A 28 -10.87 -30.51 -3.53
N ASP A 29 -9.92 -31.43 -3.55
CA ASP A 29 -8.51 -31.24 -3.85
C ASP A 29 -8.30 -30.66 -5.27
N ARG A 30 -8.24 -29.33 -5.39
CA ARG A 30 -7.86 -28.62 -6.64
C ARG A 30 -6.36 -28.34 -6.62
N THR A 31 -5.57 -29.37 -6.86
CA THR A 31 -4.12 -29.25 -7.08
C THR A 31 -3.79 -28.95 -8.55
N SER A 32 -3.98 -27.70 -8.94
CA SER A 32 -3.13 -26.98 -9.91
C SER A 32 -3.56 -25.51 -9.96
N ALA A 33 -2.88 -24.65 -9.19
CA ALA A 33 -3.07 -23.21 -9.27
C ALA A 33 -2.56 -22.74 -10.65
N VAL A 34 -3.48 -22.47 -11.56
CA VAL A 34 -3.18 -21.67 -12.76
C VAL A 34 -2.92 -20.26 -12.24
N SER A 35 -1.68 -19.79 -12.36
CA SER A 35 -1.31 -18.40 -12.07
C SER A 35 -2.25 -17.47 -12.84
N ALA A 36 -2.84 -16.46 -12.19
CA ALA A 36 -3.69 -15.52 -12.89
C ALA A 36 -2.86 -14.73 -13.90
N ALA A 37 -3.42 -14.58 -15.10
CA ALA A 37 -2.83 -13.75 -16.14
C ALA A 37 -2.54 -12.33 -15.60
N PRO A 38 -1.43 -11.70 -16.03
CA PRO A 38 -1.11 -10.34 -15.63
C PRO A 38 -2.24 -9.38 -16.03
N LEU A 39 -2.47 -8.35 -15.22
CA LEU A 39 -3.41 -7.30 -15.60
C LEU A 39 -2.79 -6.45 -16.71
N THR A 40 -3.52 -6.30 -17.81
CA THR A 40 -3.14 -5.44 -18.94
C THR A 40 -3.60 -4.00 -18.71
N SER A 41 -2.74 -3.05 -19.07
CA SER A 41 -3.08 -1.62 -19.04
C SER A 41 -4.29 -1.34 -19.93
N GLY A 42 -5.23 -0.51 -19.46
CA GLY A 42 -6.45 -0.14 -20.19
C GLY A 42 -7.61 -1.14 -20.15
N GLU A 43 -7.43 -2.35 -19.60
CA GLU A 43 -8.47 -3.38 -19.56
C GLU A 43 -8.81 -3.88 -18.15
N GLY A 44 -7.95 -3.60 -17.16
CA GLY A 44 -8.14 -4.00 -15.77
C GLY A 44 -8.74 -2.90 -14.89
N THR A 45 -9.62 -3.30 -13.97
CA THR A 45 -10.10 -2.40 -12.89
C THR A 45 -9.38 -2.70 -11.57
N VAL A 46 -8.83 -1.68 -10.92
CA VAL A 46 -8.11 -1.80 -9.64
C VAL A 46 -8.84 -1.00 -8.56
N GLY A 47 -9.18 -1.69 -7.48
CA GLY A 47 -9.65 -1.07 -6.25
C GLY A 47 -8.54 -0.84 -5.25
N VAL A 48 -8.56 0.28 -4.53
CA VAL A 48 -7.62 0.53 -3.43
C VAL A 48 -8.38 0.69 -2.12
N VAL A 49 -8.05 -0.15 -1.15
CA VAL A 49 -8.64 -0.13 0.18
C VAL A 49 -7.53 0.07 1.21
N GLY A 50 -7.76 0.98 2.14
CA GLY A 50 -6.84 1.24 3.24
C GLY A 50 -6.87 2.70 3.66
N ALA A 51 -5.76 3.18 4.23
CA ALA A 51 -5.74 4.49 4.87
C ALA A 51 -4.39 5.21 4.69
N GLY A 52 -4.46 6.53 4.76
CA GLY A 52 -3.31 7.43 4.68
C GLY A 52 -2.72 7.56 3.27
N TYR A 53 -1.60 8.30 3.17
CA TYR A 53 -1.11 8.80 1.90
C TYR A 53 -0.53 7.72 0.98
N ALA A 54 0.00 6.61 1.51
CA ALA A 54 0.42 5.49 0.67
C ALA A 54 -0.75 4.85 -0.11
N ALA A 55 -1.95 4.80 0.46
CA ALA A 55 -3.14 4.29 -0.24
C ALA A 55 -3.54 5.22 -1.38
N VAL A 56 -3.61 6.53 -1.10
CA VAL A 56 -3.90 7.57 -2.11
C VAL A 56 -2.88 7.52 -3.25
N LEU A 57 -1.61 7.34 -2.91
CA LEU A 57 -0.51 7.25 -3.86
C LEU A 57 -0.57 5.97 -4.70
N ALA A 58 -0.87 4.82 -4.09
CA ALA A 58 -1.07 3.56 -4.81
C ALA A 58 -2.20 3.68 -5.83
N ALA A 59 -3.30 4.33 -5.47
CA ALA A 59 -4.42 4.54 -6.38
C ALA A 59 -4.08 5.52 -7.51
N LYS A 60 -3.38 6.61 -7.22
CA LYS A 60 -2.88 7.53 -8.24
C LYS A 60 -1.96 6.81 -9.23
N ILE A 61 -0.99 6.03 -8.73
CA ILE A 61 -0.04 5.29 -9.58
C ILE A 61 -0.73 4.17 -10.37
N ALA A 62 -1.73 3.50 -9.81
CA ALA A 62 -2.55 2.52 -10.53
C ALA A 62 -3.21 3.13 -11.76
N LYS A 63 -3.74 4.36 -11.64
CA LYS A 63 -4.31 5.10 -12.77
C LYS A 63 -3.23 5.63 -13.72
N THR A 64 -2.19 6.31 -13.23
CA THR A 64 -1.26 7.05 -14.11
C THR A 64 -0.14 6.21 -14.70
N VAL A 65 0.36 5.20 -13.98
CA VAL A 65 1.45 4.32 -14.42
C VAL A 65 0.88 2.98 -14.88
N GLY A 66 -0.05 2.40 -14.12
CA GLY A 66 -0.72 1.15 -14.50
C GLY A 66 -1.70 1.32 -15.67
N GLY A 67 -2.29 2.51 -15.82
CA GLY A 67 -3.34 2.76 -16.81
C GLY A 67 -4.63 1.98 -16.54
N PHE A 68 -4.90 1.65 -15.27
CA PHE A 68 -6.09 0.90 -14.86
C PHE A 68 -7.28 1.81 -14.64
N ASP A 69 -8.50 1.31 -14.88
CA ASP A 69 -9.69 1.93 -14.29
C ASP A 69 -9.60 1.78 -12.77
N THR A 70 -9.57 2.90 -12.05
CA THR A 70 -9.17 2.89 -10.63
C THR A 70 -10.23 3.52 -9.76
N TRP A 71 -10.57 2.83 -8.68
CA TRP A 71 -11.34 3.38 -7.59
C TRP A 71 -10.57 3.29 -6.27
N ILE A 72 -10.83 4.23 -5.37
CA ILE A 72 -10.26 4.24 -4.02
C ILE A 72 -11.36 4.39 -3.00
N LEU A 73 -11.27 3.63 -1.91
CA LEU A 73 -12.07 3.84 -0.72
C LEU A 73 -11.76 5.22 -0.13
N CYS A 74 -12.74 6.11 -0.12
CA CYS A 74 -12.59 7.47 0.35
C CYS A 74 -13.83 7.87 1.17
N PRO A 75 -13.69 8.16 2.48
CA PRO A 75 -14.77 8.74 3.25
C PRO A 75 -15.26 10.05 2.65
N PRO A 76 -16.56 10.35 2.70
CA PRO A 76 -17.11 11.57 2.12
C PRO A 76 -16.46 12.87 2.64
N ASP A 77 -15.97 12.88 3.88
CA ASP A 77 -15.30 14.02 4.51
C ASP A 77 -13.82 14.18 4.13
N GLU A 78 -13.22 13.19 3.46
CA GLU A 78 -11.82 13.24 3.01
C GLU A 78 -11.65 13.55 1.52
N VAL A 79 -12.74 13.57 0.74
CA VAL A 79 -12.75 13.78 -0.71
C VAL A 79 -11.94 15.02 -1.13
N GLU A 80 -12.15 16.15 -0.46
CA GLU A 80 -11.41 17.39 -0.78
C GLU A 80 -9.91 17.26 -0.49
N THR A 81 -9.55 16.54 0.57
CA THR A 81 -8.15 16.29 0.91
C THR A 81 -7.50 15.38 -0.14
N PHE A 82 -8.21 14.35 -0.61
CA PHE A 82 -7.73 13.46 -1.66
C PHE A 82 -7.54 14.23 -2.97
N ASP A 83 -8.53 15.03 -3.37
CA ASP A 83 -8.45 15.87 -4.56
C ASP A 83 -7.23 16.79 -4.54
N ASP A 84 -7.00 17.46 -3.41
CA ASP A 84 -5.89 18.38 -3.26
C ASP A 84 -4.52 17.69 -3.34
N VAL A 85 -4.35 16.52 -2.69
CA VAL A 85 -3.05 15.80 -2.76
C VAL A 85 -2.85 15.01 -4.05
N ILE A 86 -3.90 14.65 -4.77
CA ILE A 86 -3.80 13.97 -6.07
C ILE A 86 -3.60 14.96 -7.21
N TYR A 87 -4.42 16.02 -7.26
CA TYR A 87 -4.52 16.94 -8.39
C TYR A 87 -4.00 18.35 -8.08
N GLY A 88 -3.84 18.72 -6.81
CA GLY A 88 -3.34 20.04 -6.40
C GLY A 88 -4.38 21.16 -6.45
N SER A 89 -5.48 20.97 -7.18
CA SER A 89 -6.67 21.80 -7.12
C SER A 89 -7.87 21.10 -7.75
N TYR A 90 -9.09 21.52 -7.38
CA TYR A 90 -10.32 21.08 -8.03
C TYR A 90 -10.33 21.39 -9.54
N ALA A 91 -9.77 22.53 -9.96
CA ALA A 91 -9.66 22.89 -11.38
C ALA A 91 -8.79 21.90 -12.16
N ALA A 92 -7.66 21.47 -11.58
CA ALA A 92 -6.79 20.48 -12.19
C ALA A 92 -7.45 19.09 -12.30
N ARG A 93 -8.35 18.73 -11.38
CA ARG A 93 -9.18 17.52 -11.49
C ARG A 93 -10.15 17.61 -12.67
N VAL A 94 -10.83 18.75 -12.83
CA VAL A 94 -11.76 18.97 -13.95
C VAL A 94 -11.00 18.96 -15.29
N GLU A 95 -9.80 19.53 -15.33
CA GLU A 95 -8.90 19.48 -16.50
C GLU A 95 -8.39 18.07 -16.82
N ALA A 96 -8.22 17.21 -15.80
CA ALA A 96 -7.89 15.79 -15.98
C ALA A 96 -9.05 14.96 -16.60
N GLY A 97 -10.24 15.55 -16.74
CA GLY A 97 -11.41 14.95 -17.40
C GLY A 97 -12.32 14.12 -16.48
N GLU A 98 -13.49 13.72 -17.01
CA GLU A 98 -14.45 12.81 -16.34
C GLU A 98 -13.90 11.40 -16.10
N ASP A 99 -12.70 11.11 -16.61
CA ASP A 99 -11.94 9.85 -16.48
C ASP A 99 -11.09 9.81 -15.20
N GLY A 100 -11.40 10.66 -14.22
CA GLY A 100 -10.74 10.73 -12.92
C GLY A 100 -10.92 9.45 -12.09
N MET A 101 -10.08 9.29 -11.07
CA MET A 101 -10.20 8.18 -10.13
C MET A 101 -11.55 8.26 -9.39
N ARG A 102 -12.25 7.13 -9.30
CA ARG A 102 -13.56 7.07 -8.64
C ARG A 102 -13.39 6.95 -7.13
N TYR A 103 -14.09 7.80 -6.38
CA TYR A 103 -14.19 7.70 -4.93
C TYR A 103 -15.38 6.83 -4.55
N VAL A 104 -15.12 5.82 -3.74
CA VAL A 104 -16.11 4.85 -3.26
C VAL A 104 -16.21 5.02 -1.75
N SER A 105 -17.41 5.27 -1.23
CA SER A 105 -17.61 5.36 0.21
C SER A 105 -17.62 3.97 0.86
N PRO A 106 -17.36 3.86 2.17
CA PRO A 106 -17.32 2.57 2.87
C PRO A 106 -18.58 1.71 2.68
N GLU A 107 -19.76 2.33 2.62
CA GLU A 107 -21.04 1.65 2.43
C GLU A 107 -21.22 1.07 1.01
N ASP A 108 -20.50 1.58 0.01
CA ASP A 108 -20.65 1.17 -1.39
C ASP A 108 -19.59 0.13 -1.83
N VAL A 109 -18.57 -0.13 -1.00
CA VAL A 109 -17.46 -1.05 -1.33
C VAL A 109 -17.95 -2.45 -1.69
N GLU A 110 -18.90 -3.00 -0.93
CA GLU A 110 -19.46 -4.33 -1.22
C GLU A 110 -20.11 -4.35 -2.61
N GLY A 111 -20.93 -3.34 -2.92
CA GLY A 111 -21.60 -3.24 -4.22
C GLY A 111 -20.60 -3.19 -5.37
N VAL A 112 -19.58 -2.33 -5.26
CA VAL A 112 -18.53 -2.17 -6.27
C VAL A 112 -17.74 -3.46 -6.51
N LEU A 113 -17.47 -4.24 -5.46
CA LEU A 113 -16.76 -5.51 -5.59
C LEU A 113 -17.64 -6.60 -6.22
N ARG A 114 -18.91 -6.67 -5.82
CA ARG A 114 -19.88 -7.66 -6.35
C ARG A 114 -20.39 -7.37 -7.76
N GLU A 115 -20.26 -6.13 -8.24
CA GLU A 115 -20.58 -5.76 -9.63
C GLU A 115 -19.71 -6.49 -10.68
N GLY A 116 -18.65 -7.18 -10.27
CA GLY A 116 -17.84 -8.02 -11.16
C GLY A 116 -16.92 -7.24 -12.09
N LYS A 117 -16.65 -5.97 -11.76
CA LYS A 117 -15.75 -5.11 -12.55
C LYS A 117 -14.32 -5.11 -12.02
N THR A 118 -14.13 -5.29 -10.72
CA THR A 118 -12.82 -5.19 -10.07
C THR A 118 -11.97 -6.44 -10.32
N ASP A 119 -10.86 -6.29 -11.04
CA ASP A 119 -9.89 -7.37 -11.33
C ASP A 119 -8.85 -7.53 -10.22
N ALA A 120 -8.47 -6.44 -9.56
CA ALA A 120 -7.51 -6.49 -8.45
C ALA A 120 -7.84 -5.51 -7.33
N VAL A 121 -7.43 -5.86 -6.11
CA VAL A 121 -7.52 -4.98 -4.94
C VAL A 121 -6.14 -4.76 -4.34
N LEU A 122 -5.80 -3.49 -4.12
CA LEU A 122 -4.63 -3.07 -3.35
C LEU A 122 -5.06 -2.80 -1.90
N MET A 123 -4.44 -3.48 -0.94
CA MET A 123 -4.67 -3.22 0.49
C MET A 123 -3.47 -2.50 1.10
N VAL A 124 -3.59 -1.18 1.32
CA VAL A 124 -2.45 -0.32 1.67
C VAL A 124 -2.78 0.55 2.87
N VAL A 125 -2.06 0.37 3.99
CA VAL A 125 -2.29 1.16 5.22
C VAL A 125 -1.02 1.89 5.62
N ASP A 126 -1.06 3.22 5.54
CA ASP A 126 -0.01 4.15 5.95
C ASP A 126 -0.24 4.60 7.39
N GLY A 127 -0.03 3.69 8.34
CA GLY A 127 -0.27 3.94 9.76
C GLY A 127 0.34 2.88 10.69
N GLU A 128 0.05 3.00 12.00
CA GLU A 128 0.38 1.98 13.00
C GLU A 128 -0.68 0.86 13.01
N GLY A 129 -0.69 0.04 11.95
CA GLY A 129 -1.61 -1.10 11.87
C GLY A 129 -1.88 -1.56 10.44
N CYS A 130 -2.73 -2.58 10.32
CA CYS A 130 -3.20 -3.13 9.05
C CYS A 130 -4.72 -3.22 9.06
N LEU A 131 -5.30 -3.69 7.95
CA LEU A 131 -6.71 -4.06 7.94
C LEU A 131 -6.93 -5.22 8.93
N ARG A 132 -8.08 -5.20 9.60
CA ARG A 132 -8.47 -6.33 10.46
C ARG A 132 -8.72 -7.58 9.62
N PRO A 133 -8.46 -8.79 10.17
CA PRO A 133 -8.72 -10.05 9.50
C PRO A 133 -10.14 -10.16 8.93
N GLU A 134 -11.16 -9.76 9.69
CA GLU A 134 -12.56 -9.91 9.26
C GLU A 134 -12.87 -9.02 8.05
N SER A 135 -12.42 -7.76 8.07
CA SER A 135 -12.59 -6.85 6.94
C SER A 135 -11.80 -7.30 5.71
N THR A 136 -10.60 -7.82 5.93
CA THR A 136 -9.74 -8.38 4.87
C THR A 136 -10.42 -9.56 4.19
N GLN A 137 -10.93 -10.50 4.98
CA GLN A 137 -11.65 -11.66 4.49
C GLN A 137 -12.89 -11.25 3.68
N GLN A 138 -13.72 -10.35 4.24
CA GLN A 138 -14.94 -9.87 3.58
C GLN A 138 -14.66 -9.21 2.22
N ILE A 139 -13.65 -8.35 2.12
CA ILE A 139 -13.30 -7.69 0.86
C ILE A 139 -12.94 -8.72 -0.22
N ILE A 140 -12.16 -9.74 0.13
CA ILE A 140 -11.76 -10.79 -0.81
C ILE A 140 -12.98 -11.63 -1.21
N GLU A 141 -13.81 -12.04 -0.26
CA GLU A 141 -15.02 -12.82 -0.51
C GLU A 141 -16.06 -12.06 -1.34
N TRP A 142 -16.22 -10.74 -1.14
CA TRP A 142 -17.10 -9.92 -1.98
C TRP A 142 -16.60 -9.82 -3.41
N GLY A 143 -15.28 -9.67 -3.59
CA GLY A 143 -14.68 -9.55 -4.92
C GLY A 143 -14.56 -10.87 -5.68
N ALA A 144 -14.44 -12.00 -4.97
CA ALA A 144 -14.26 -13.33 -5.56
C ALA A 144 -15.52 -14.20 -5.57
N GLY A 145 -16.54 -13.85 -4.79
CA GLY A 145 -17.79 -14.58 -4.67
C GLY A 145 -18.74 -14.39 -5.86
N ASP A 146 -20.02 -14.74 -5.68
CA ASP A 146 -21.03 -14.66 -6.73
C ASP A 146 -21.13 -13.25 -7.33
N GLY A 147 -20.86 -13.15 -8.64
CA GLY A 147 -20.83 -11.88 -9.39
C GLY A 147 -19.47 -11.19 -9.41
N GLY A 148 -18.53 -11.59 -8.56
CA GLY A 148 -17.18 -11.05 -8.48
C GLY A 148 -16.26 -11.46 -9.65
N ARG A 149 -15.19 -10.68 -9.85
CA ARG A 149 -14.14 -10.92 -10.88
C ARG A 149 -12.73 -10.73 -10.32
N LEU A 150 -12.57 -10.73 -9.00
CA LEU A 150 -11.27 -10.49 -8.37
C LEU A 150 -10.31 -11.63 -8.73
N LYS A 151 -9.19 -11.27 -9.36
CA LYS A 151 -8.11 -12.18 -9.77
C LYS A 151 -6.89 -12.06 -8.88
N ARG A 152 -6.62 -10.86 -8.37
CA ARG A 152 -5.40 -10.57 -7.61
C ARG A 152 -5.62 -9.63 -6.43
N VAL A 153 -4.94 -9.91 -5.32
CA VAL A 153 -4.86 -9.05 -4.14
C VAL A 153 -3.41 -8.73 -3.90
N ALA A 154 -3.02 -7.46 -3.94
CA ALA A 154 -1.67 -7.05 -3.57
C ALA A 154 -1.73 -6.20 -2.31
N VAL A 155 -0.87 -6.49 -1.34
CA VAL A 155 -0.94 -5.85 -0.03
C VAL A 155 0.39 -5.23 0.36
N MET A 156 0.30 -4.08 1.03
CA MET A 156 1.41 -3.55 1.81
C MET A 156 1.41 -4.24 3.17
N SER A 157 2.56 -4.76 3.57
CA SER A 157 2.80 -5.25 4.92
C SER A 157 4.00 -4.55 5.53
N ARG A 158 4.02 -4.42 6.85
CA ARG A 158 5.22 -4.01 7.59
C ARG A 158 5.74 -5.16 8.46
N ASN A 159 5.30 -6.40 8.24
CA ASN A 159 5.89 -7.57 8.90
C ASN A 159 7.30 -7.84 8.35
N LEU A 160 8.32 -7.21 8.93
CA LEU A 160 9.74 -7.45 8.60
C LEU A 160 10.30 -8.48 9.58
N ALA A 161 10.11 -9.77 9.31
CA ALA A 161 10.29 -10.84 10.30
C ALA A 161 11.74 -11.33 10.45
N ASN A 162 12.70 -10.78 9.69
CA ASN A 162 14.13 -11.01 9.97
C ASN A 162 14.56 -10.43 11.33
N ASN A 163 13.78 -9.49 11.89
CA ASN A 163 13.99 -8.81 13.18
C ASN A 163 15.37 -8.14 13.33
N GLN A 164 16.11 -7.98 12.24
CA GLN A 164 17.43 -7.37 12.28
C GLN A 164 17.28 -5.85 12.30
N GLY A 165 18.02 -5.18 13.19
CA GLY A 165 18.09 -3.72 13.21
C GLY A 165 16.98 -2.99 13.99
N TYR A 166 16.19 -3.69 14.82
CA TYR A 166 15.08 -3.09 15.59
C TYR A 166 15.35 -2.96 17.10
N GLY A 167 16.61 -2.79 17.50
CA GLY A 167 17.03 -2.68 18.90
C GLY A 167 16.72 -1.34 19.56
N PHE A 168 17.41 -1.08 20.68
CA PHE A 168 17.23 0.12 21.52
C PHE A 168 17.23 1.45 20.75
N PHE A 169 18.13 1.62 19.76
CA PHE A 169 18.23 2.85 18.99
C PHE A 169 17.01 3.12 18.10
N ALA A 170 16.44 2.09 17.46
CA ALA A 170 15.20 2.24 16.68
C ALA A 170 14.02 2.65 17.58
N ARG A 171 13.94 2.04 18.78
CA ARG A 171 12.94 2.41 19.79
C ARG A 171 13.07 3.87 20.23
N ALA A 172 14.28 4.28 20.60
CA ALA A 172 14.55 5.64 21.06
C ALA A 172 14.24 6.65 19.94
N ALA A 173 14.65 6.35 18.71
CA ALA A 173 14.38 7.18 17.54
C ALA A 173 12.88 7.36 17.28
N LYS A 174 12.08 6.31 17.42
CA LYS A 174 10.62 6.43 17.21
C LYS A 174 9.98 7.38 18.21
N THR A 175 10.35 7.25 19.48
CA THR A 175 9.79 8.10 20.54
C THR A 175 10.31 9.54 20.46
N ALA A 176 11.59 9.73 20.12
CA ALA A 176 12.26 11.01 20.26
C ALA A 176 12.37 11.82 18.95
N ALA A 177 12.29 11.18 17.78
CA ALA A 177 12.58 11.81 16.50
C ALA A 177 11.48 11.60 15.44
N ASN A 178 11.06 10.36 15.19
CA ASN A 178 10.11 10.08 14.11
C ASN A 178 9.21 8.88 14.44
N VAL A 179 7.95 9.15 14.75
CA VAL A 179 6.94 8.13 15.07
C VAL A 179 6.66 7.15 13.91
N GLU A 180 7.02 7.49 12.67
CA GLU A 180 6.84 6.63 11.50
C GLU A 180 7.90 5.53 11.39
N ILE A 181 8.97 5.61 12.20
CA ILE A 181 10.00 4.57 12.28
C ILE A 181 9.33 3.24 12.57
N TRP A 182 9.61 2.27 11.69
CA TRP A 182 9.08 0.94 11.86
C TRP A 182 9.75 0.22 13.02
N LEU A 183 8.97 -0.58 13.73
CA LEU A 183 9.36 -1.23 14.96
C LEU A 183 9.29 -2.74 14.85
N GLY A 184 10.33 -3.39 15.38
CA GLY A 184 10.44 -4.83 15.47
C GLY A 184 9.74 -5.44 16.71
N PRO A 185 9.85 -6.77 16.89
CA PRO A 185 9.08 -7.56 17.88
C PRO A 185 9.33 -7.21 19.34
N ASP A 186 10.40 -6.46 19.62
CA ASP A 186 10.79 -6.09 20.98
C ASP A 186 10.16 -4.78 21.45
N THR A 187 9.36 -4.14 20.59
CA THR A 187 8.82 -2.79 20.86
C THR A 187 7.31 -2.67 20.63
N ARG A 188 6.76 -3.27 19.57
CA ARG A 188 5.32 -3.34 19.28
C ARG A 188 4.95 -4.73 18.73
N ARG A 189 5.15 -5.76 19.57
CA ARG A 189 4.83 -7.15 19.21
C ARG A 189 3.36 -7.31 18.81
N ASP A 190 2.47 -6.58 19.48
CA ASP A 190 1.05 -6.48 19.18
C ASP A 190 0.79 -6.10 17.71
N VAL A 191 1.51 -5.11 17.18
CA VAL A 191 1.32 -4.65 15.80
C VAL A 191 1.92 -5.65 14.80
N LEU A 192 3.07 -6.23 15.12
CA LEU A 192 3.66 -7.25 14.24
C LEU A 192 2.82 -8.52 14.17
N ASP A 193 2.22 -8.94 15.29
CA ASP A 193 1.31 -10.07 15.31
C ASP A 193 0.04 -9.76 14.50
N GLN A 194 -0.46 -8.52 14.54
CA GLN A 194 -1.54 -8.08 13.63
C GLN A 194 -1.14 -8.19 12.16
N TYR A 195 0.06 -7.74 11.76
CA TYR A 195 0.48 -7.88 10.37
C TYR A 195 0.67 -9.35 9.96
N LYS A 196 1.20 -10.21 10.84
CA LYS A 196 1.30 -11.65 10.57
C LYS A 196 -0.07 -12.30 10.39
N GLU A 197 -1.03 -11.93 11.23
CA GLU A 197 -2.41 -12.39 11.12
C GLU A 197 -3.06 -11.89 9.83
N PHE A 198 -2.87 -10.62 9.49
CA PHE A 198 -3.32 -10.03 8.22
C PHE A 198 -2.73 -10.74 7.01
N GLU A 199 -1.41 -10.95 6.95
CA GLU A 199 -0.76 -11.69 5.86
C GLU A 199 -1.31 -13.12 5.76
N LYS A 200 -1.52 -13.79 6.89
CA LYS A 200 -2.11 -15.13 6.94
C LYS A 200 -3.54 -15.13 6.40
N THR A 201 -4.38 -14.18 6.82
CA THR A 201 -5.76 -14.06 6.33
C THR A 201 -5.78 -13.80 4.82
N VAL A 202 -4.94 -12.90 4.31
CA VAL A 202 -4.83 -12.67 2.86
C VAL A 202 -4.51 -13.97 2.14
N LYS A 203 -3.46 -14.68 2.58
CA LYS A 203 -3.03 -15.94 1.96
C LYS A 203 -4.12 -17.00 1.98
N ASP A 204 -4.71 -17.25 3.15
CA ASP A 204 -5.72 -18.30 3.34
C ASP A 204 -7.00 -17.98 2.57
N THR A 205 -7.52 -16.75 2.66
CA THR A 205 -8.74 -16.36 1.97
C THR A 205 -8.54 -16.31 0.45
N CYS A 206 -7.40 -15.83 -0.04
CA CYS A 206 -7.09 -15.85 -1.47
C CYS A 206 -7.01 -17.30 -1.99
N ALA A 207 -6.31 -18.19 -1.29
CA ALA A 207 -6.22 -19.60 -1.65
C ALA A 207 -7.60 -20.29 -1.66
N ALA A 208 -8.45 -20.01 -0.68
CA ALA A 208 -9.81 -20.57 -0.60
C ALA A 208 -10.73 -20.10 -1.75
N ASN A 209 -10.45 -18.93 -2.33
CA ASN A 209 -11.26 -18.32 -3.38
C ASN A 209 -10.60 -18.37 -4.78
N GLY A 210 -9.43 -19.01 -4.93
CA GLY A 210 -8.73 -19.08 -6.22
C GLY A 210 -8.24 -17.71 -6.72
N VAL A 211 -7.89 -16.82 -5.80
CA VAL A 211 -7.34 -15.48 -6.07
C VAL A 211 -5.84 -15.51 -5.82
N ASP A 212 -5.06 -14.87 -6.67
CA ASP A 212 -3.63 -14.70 -6.41
C ASP A 212 -3.38 -13.61 -5.38
N HIS A 213 -2.33 -13.76 -4.58
CA HIS A 213 -1.89 -12.70 -3.67
C HIS A 213 -0.46 -12.26 -3.96
N THR A 214 -0.13 -11.03 -3.60
CA THR A 214 1.24 -10.52 -3.59
C THR A 214 1.45 -9.70 -2.32
N ILE A 215 2.56 -9.92 -1.61
CA ILE A 215 2.87 -9.19 -0.38
C ILE A 215 4.14 -8.36 -0.56
N ALA A 216 3.99 -7.04 -0.60
CA ALA A 216 5.09 -6.10 -0.60
C ALA A 216 5.34 -5.61 0.83
N ARG A 217 6.53 -5.89 1.36
CA ARG A 217 6.93 -5.52 2.71
C ARG A 217 7.71 -4.21 2.73
N ALA A 218 7.34 -3.31 3.63
CA ALA A 218 7.90 -1.98 3.76
C ALA A 218 8.45 -1.73 5.16
N GLY A 219 9.53 -0.96 5.24
CA GLY A 219 10.14 -0.48 6.47
C GLY A 219 9.56 0.86 6.94
N THR A 220 10.44 1.79 7.27
CA THR A 220 10.09 3.17 7.63
C THR A 220 9.65 3.92 6.38
N LEU A 221 8.37 4.26 6.30
CA LEU A 221 7.81 4.99 5.16
C LEU A 221 8.27 6.44 5.15
N LYS A 222 8.77 6.88 4.00
CA LYS A 222 9.27 8.24 3.77
C LYS A 222 8.89 8.75 2.38
N GLY A 223 8.91 10.06 2.21
CA GLY A 223 8.53 10.73 0.98
C GLY A 223 7.10 10.42 0.54
N GLY A 224 6.85 10.52 -0.76
CA GLY A 224 5.57 10.21 -1.40
C GLY A 224 5.02 11.32 -2.30
N GLY A 225 5.71 12.46 -2.36
CA GLY A 225 5.33 13.60 -3.18
C GLY A 225 6.21 13.82 -4.42
N CYS A 226 5.85 14.86 -5.15
CA CYS A 226 6.40 15.22 -6.45
C CYS A 226 7.74 15.99 -6.40
N GLY A 227 8.27 16.31 -5.22
CA GLY A 227 9.54 17.05 -5.07
C GLY A 227 9.40 18.57 -5.29
N GLU A 228 10.54 19.24 -5.43
CA GLU A 228 10.66 20.72 -5.48
C GLU A 228 9.93 21.35 -6.68
N ASP A 229 9.89 20.69 -7.84
CA ASP A 229 9.37 21.27 -9.08
C ASP A 229 8.09 20.60 -9.61
N GLY A 230 7.54 19.62 -8.89
CA GLY A 230 6.40 18.85 -9.40
C GLY A 230 6.78 17.93 -10.58
N ALA A 231 8.06 17.65 -10.78
CA ALA A 231 8.63 16.93 -11.92
C ALA A 231 8.12 15.49 -12.09
N HIS A 232 7.47 14.94 -11.06
CA HIS A 232 7.01 13.56 -11.03
C HIS A 232 5.49 13.51 -10.79
N PRO A 233 4.69 13.68 -11.86
CA PRO A 233 3.24 13.81 -11.76
C PRO A 233 2.55 12.53 -11.28
N GLN A 234 3.22 11.38 -11.31
CA GLN A 234 2.72 10.12 -10.77
C GLN A 234 2.63 10.11 -9.23
N PHE A 235 3.39 11.00 -8.54
CA PHE A 235 3.37 11.09 -7.08
C PHE A 235 2.43 12.20 -6.56
N LEU A 236 2.26 12.31 -5.25
CA LEU A 236 1.37 13.31 -4.66
C LEU A 236 1.86 14.75 -4.92
N THR A 237 0.93 15.69 -4.99
CA THR A 237 1.25 17.11 -5.25
C THR A 237 1.97 17.76 -4.07
N LYS A 238 2.41 19.01 -4.24
CA LYS A 238 3.06 19.77 -3.16
C LYS A 238 2.17 19.94 -1.92
N SER A 239 0.85 19.86 -2.07
CA SER A 239 -0.09 19.90 -0.93
C SER A 239 0.19 18.79 0.09
N TYR A 240 0.66 17.63 -0.35
CA TYR A 240 1.10 16.56 0.55
C TYR A 240 2.14 17.07 1.57
N TYR A 241 3.12 17.85 1.12
CA TYR A 241 4.15 18.41 1.99
C TYR A 241 3.57 19.44 2.96
N GLU A 242 2.60 20.24 2.53
CA GLU A 242 1.95 21.23 3.38
C GLU A 242 1.14 20.58 4.51
N ARG A 243 0.50 19.46 4.21
CA ARG A 243 -0.33 18.70 5.16
C ARG A 243 0.49 17.80 6.10
N THR A 244 1.66 17.35 5.67
CA THR A 244 2.58 16.53 6.47
C THR A 244 3.62 17.34 7.25
N LYS A 245 3.64 18.67 7.12
CA LYS A 245 4.49 19.58 7.92
C LYS A 245 4.23 19.38 9.41
N LYS A 246 5.16 18.70 10.09
CA LYS A 246 5.22 18.62 11.55
C LYS A 246 6.33 19.47 12.18
N ASP A 247 7.30 20.01 11.40
CA ASP A 247 8.30 20.99 11.88
C ASP A 247 9.13 21.64 10.73
N ILE A 248 10.00 22.61 11.08
CA ILE A 248 10.64 23.70 10.29
C ILE A 248 11.39 23.31 8.98
N ILE A 249 11.66 22.03 8.73
CA ILE A 249 12.18 21.57 7.43
C ILE A 249 11.35 20.33 7.06
N THR A 250 10.59 20.41 5.97
CA THR A 250 9.80 19.28 5.48
C THR A 250 10.75 18.21 4.96
N TRP A 251 11.32 17.40 5.86
CA TRP A 251 12.29 16.36 5.53
C TRP A 251 11.74 15.37 4.50
N GLN A 252 10.42 15.17 4.45
CA GLN A 252 9.73 14.42 3.39
C GLN A 252 10.01 14.98 1.99
N LEU A 253 10.02 16.31 1.84
CA LEU A 253 10.37 16.98 0.58
C LEU A 253 11.83 16.76 0.24
N LEU A 254 12.74 17.00 1.19
CA LEU A 254 14.17 16.79 0.96
C LEU A 254 14.49 15.34 0.61
N TYR A 255 13.80 14.40 1.27
CA TYR A 255 13.90 12.97 0.97
C TYR A 255 13.45 12.68 -0.46
N ASP A 256 12.28 13.17 -0.87
CA ASP A 256 11.78 13.03 -2.24
C ASP A 256 12.67 13.73 -3.30
N CYS A 257 13.51 14.69 -2.90
CA CYS A 257 14.49 15.32 -3.79
C CYS A 257 15.80 14.53 -3.95
N ALA A 258 16.08 13.57 -3.07
CA ALA A 258 17.35 12.85 -3.02
C ALA A 258 17.22 11.32 -3.13
N VAL A 259 16.04 10.77 -2.81
CA VAL A 259 15.79 9.34 -2.63
C VAL A 259 14.48 8.94 -3.30
N ARG A 260 14.57 8.65 -4.60
CA ARG A 260 13.50 8.05 -5.41
C ARG A 260 13.89 6.69 -6.00
N GLY A 261 15.16 6.32 -5.91
CA GLY A 261 15.62 5.00 -6.31
C GLY A 261 14.96 3.91 -5.45
N VAL A 262 14.76 2.74 -6.04
CA VAL A 262 14.09 1.61 -5.40
C VAL A 262 14.99 0.38 -5.45
N THR A 263 14.94 -0.42 -4.39
CA THR A 263 15.51 -1.77 -4.37
C THR A 263 14.40 -2.78 -4.05
N LEU A 264 14.42 -3.92 -4.73
CA LEU A 264 13.53 -5.04 -4.45
C LEU A 264 14.35 -6.22 -3.93
N THR A 265 13.79 -6.95 -2.98
CA THR A 265 14.44 -8.12 -2.40
C THR A 265 13.44 -9.26 -2.24
N LYS A 266 13.81 -10.49 -2.63
CA LYS A 266 12.91 -11.64 -2.60
C LYS A 266 12.61 -12.06 -1.16
N GLY A 267 11.34 -12.31 -0.85
CA GLY A 267 10.90 -12.77 0.46
C GLY A 267 10.97 -11.71 1.55
N ASP A 268 11.27 -12.15 2.76
CA ASP A 268 11.25 -11.34 3.99
C ASP A 268 12.67 -10.98 4.45
N VAL A 269 13.32 -10.06 3.75
CA VAL A 269 14.76 -9.80 3.94
C VAL A 269 15.14 -8.33 4.12
N ALA A 270 14.18 -7.39 4.17
CA ALA A 270 14.54 -5.99 4.39
C ALA A 270 15.07 -5.79 5.83
N THR A 271 16.31 -5.30 5.94
CA THR A 271 16.95 -5.01 7.23
C THR A 271 16.35 -3.76 7.86
N GLY A 272 16.19 -3.75 9.19
CA GLY A 272 15.78 -2.56 9.93
C GLY A 272 16.89 -1.50 10.03
N PRO A 273 16.57 -0.31 10.54
CA PRO A 273 17.47 0.86 10.53
C PRO A 273 18.68 0.76 11.49
N GLY A 274 18.72 -0.24 12.37
CA GLY A 274 19.88 -0.56 13.20
C GLY A 274 20.29 0.56 14.17
N ASN A 275 21.60 0.68 14.41
CA ASN A 275 22.16 1.65 15.34
C ASN A 275 22.09 3.10 14.81
N THR A 276 21.78 3.30 13.53
CA THR A 276 21.71 4.63 12.90
C THR A 276 20.28 5.19 12.86
N ALA A 277 19.29 4.46 13.37
CA ALA A 277 17.87 4.83 13.32
C ALA A 277 17.56 6.27 13.78
N VAL A 278 18.23 6.77 14.83
CA VAL A 278 18.03 8.15 15.33
C VAL A 278 18.49 9.19 14.31
N LEU A 279 19.61 8.93 13.62
CA LEU A 279 20.16 9.83 12.61
C LEU A 279 19.34 9.75 11.32
N ASN A 280 18.97 8.54 10.92
CA ASN A 280 18.23 8.30 9.69
C ASN A 280 16.80 8.84 9.78
N ALA A 281 16.22 8.95 10.98
CA ALA A 281 14.85 9.36 11.24
C ALA A 281 14.41 10.64 10.49
N VAL A 282 15.35 11.57 10.31
CA VAL A 282 15.14 12.91 9.75
C VAL A 282 16.12 13.24 8.61
N ASP A 283 16.90 12.24 8.17
CA ASP A 283 17.84 12.42 7.08
C ASP A 283 17.13 12.30 5.72
N ALA A 284 17.60 13.08 4.75
CA ALA A 284 17.15 13.10 3.38
C ALA A 284 17.84 12.04 2.50
N LYS A 285 18.77 11.25 3.06
CA LYS A 285 19.51 10.21 2.32
C LYS A 285 18.84 8.84 2.40
N ALA A 286 19.23 7.97 1.47
CA ALA A 286 18.77 6.58 1.45
C ALA A 286 19.44 5.80 2.59
N HIS A 287 18.64 5.13 3.41
CA HIS A 287 19.14 4.31 4.52
C HIS A 287 18.53 2.92 4.50
N ALA A 288 19.25 1.96 5.10
CA ALA A 288 18.70 0.64 5.36
C ALA A 288 17.45 0.73 6.24
N GLY A 289 16.43 -0.05 5.89
CA GLY A 289 15.14 -0.06 6.58
C GLY A 289 14.21 1.10 6.23
N ASP A 290 14.59 1.99 5.31
CA ASP A 290 13.68 2.97 4.73
C ASP A 290 12.97 2.40 3.49
N THR A 291 11.74 2.86 3.28
CA THR A 291 10.96 2.59 2.09
C THR A 291 10.33 3.90 1.63
N SER A 292 10.54 4.27 0.37
CA SER A 292 9.81 5.40 -0.23
C SER A 292 8.35 5.01 -0.43
N ARG A 293 7.40 5.85 0.02
CA ARG A 293 5.96 5.64 -0.24
C ARG A 293 5.70 5.50 -1.73
N GLY A 294 6.36 6.33 -2.56
CA GLY A 294 6.26 6.27 -4.02
C GLY A 294 6.79 4.95 -4.58
N GLY A 295 7.99 4.55 -4.16
CA GLY A 295 8.60 3.29 -4.58
C GLY A 295 7.77 2.06 -4.20
N LEU A 296 7.19 2.04 -3.00
CA LEU A 296 6.31 0.96 -2.55
C LEU A 296 5.01 0.90 -3.33
N ALA A 297 4.34 2.04 -3.49
CA ALA A 297 3.10 2.14 -4.23
C ALA A 297 3.29 1.69 -5.69
N GLU A 298 4.37 2.12 -6.33
CA GLU A 298 4.70 1.70 -7.70
C GLU A 298 5.09 0.23 -7.80
N ALA A 299 5.85 -0.31 -6.84
CA ALA A 299 6.18 -1.73 -6.82
C ALA A 299 4.91 -2.61 -6.68
N ILE A 300 3.97 -2.23 -5.81
CA ILE A 300 2.68 -2.94 -5.65
C ILE A 300 1.84 -2.87 -6.92
N VAL A 301 1.76 -1.70 -7.57
CA VAL A 301 0.99 -1.56 -8.81
C VAL A 301 1.63 -2.37 -9.94
N ARG A 302 2.94 -2.25 -10.13
CA ARG A 302 3.67 -2.97 -11.19
C ARG A 302 3.66 -4.48 -10.98
N SER A 303 3.55 -4.98 -9.75
CA SER A 303 3.42 -6.42 -9.51
C SER A 303 2.09 -6.98 -10.03
N LEU A 304 1.03 -6.17 -10.19
CA LEU A 304 -0.21 -6.61 -10.82
C LEU A 304 -0.03 -6.93 -12.32
N MET A 305 0.94 -6.29 -12.97
CA MET A 305 1.22 -6.42 -14.40
C MET A 305 2.12 -7.61 -14.74
N ARG A 306 2.48 -8.41 -13.73
CA ARG A 306 3.48 -9.48 -13.83
C ARG A 306 2.90 -10.81 -13.39
N GLU A 307 3.09 -11.85 -14.19
CA GLU A 307 2.61 -13.19 -13.86
C GLU A 307 3.47 -13.81 -12.75
N GLU A 308 4.77 -13.58 -12.79
CA GLU A 308 5.76 -14.10 -11.85
C GLU A 308 5.61 -13.57 -10.41
N MET A 309 4.79 -12.53 -10.23
CA MET A 309 4.51 -11.94 -8.92
C MET A 309 3.29 -12.57 -8.21
N ALA A 310 2.58 -13.49 -8.89
CA ALA A 310 1.51 -14.28 -8.29
C ALA A 310 2.04 -15.16 -7.15
N GLY A 311 1.49 -15.01 -5.95
CA GLY A 311 1.94 -15.72 -4.75
C GLY A 311 3.32 -15.30 -4.24
N MET A 312 3.85 -14.16 -4.72
CA MET A 312 5.18 -13.68 -4.36
C MET A 312 5.13 -12.76 -3.14
N ASP A 313 6.10 -12.95 -2.25
CA ASP A 313 6.43 -12.03 -1.17
C ASP A 313 7.76 -11.33 -1.51
N PHE A 314 7.85 -10.02 -1.31
CA PHE A 314 9.11 -9.27 -1.52
C PHE A 314 9.21 -8.04 -0.62
N GLY A 315 10.43 -7.61 -0.31
CA GLY A 315 10.72 -6.37 0.41
C GLY A 315 11.01 -5.22 -0.53
N VAL A 316 10.54 -4.02 -0.18
CA VAL A 316 10.80 -2.78 -0.91
C VAL A 316 11.69 -1.87 -0.06
N GLY A 317 12.90 -1.61 -0.55
CA GLY A 317 13.84 -0.65 0.01
C GLY A 317 14.01 0.57 -0.88
N VAL A 318 14.96 1.42 -0.50
CA VAL A 318 15.34 2.61 -1.26
C VAL A 318 16.76 2.53 -1.78
N ALA A 319 17.03 3.30 -2.83
CA ALA A 319 18.36 3.63 -3.33
C ALA A 319 18.48 5.15 -3.50
N GLU A 320 19.70 5.68 -3.43
CA GLU A 320 19.93 7.08 -3.77
C GLU A 320 19.58 7.34 -5.24
N GLY A 321 18.95 8.48 -5.50
CA GLY A 321 18.56 8.85 -6.85
C GLY A 321 17.52 9.96 -6.83
N ARG A 322 17.69 10.97 -7.67
CA ARG A 322 16.71 12.05 -7.82
C ARG A 322 15.51 11.65 -8.66
N GLU A 323 15.72 10.67 -9.54
CA GLU A 323 14.72 10.16 -10.47
C GLU A 323 14.16 8.84 -9.96
N PRO A 324 12.85 8.58 -10.13
CA PRO A 324 12.30 7.24 -9.95
C PRO A 324 12.85 6.28 -11.03
N PRO A 325 12.83 4.95 -10.79
CA PRO A 325 13.27 4.00 -11.80
C PRO A 325 12.44 4.11 -13.08
N THR A 326 13.12 4.02 -14.22
CA THR A 326 12.52 3.87 -15.55
C THR A 326 11.83 2.51 -15.70
N ASP A 327 10.99 2.34 -16.72
CA ASP A 327 10.34 1.05 -17.00
C ASP A 327 11.34 -0.11 -17.17
N SER A 328 12.48 0.14 -17.82
CA SER A 328 13.55 -0.85 -17.97
C SER A 328 14.25 -1.18 -16.66
N GLU A 329 14.41 -0.21 -15.76
CA GLU A 329 15.00 -0.45 -14.44
C GLU A 329 14.02 -1.21 -13.55
N TRP A 330 12.72 -0.89 -13.61
CA TRP A 330 11.68 -1.68 -12.95
C TRP A 330 11.66 -3.12 -13.43
N GLU A 331 11.77 -3.35 -14.74
CA GLU A 331 11.89 -4.68 -15.31
C GLU A 331 13.09 -5.45 -14.73
N ALA A 332 14.27 -4.82 -14.70
CA ALA A 332 15.45 -5.43 -14.11
C ALA A 332 15.29 -5.71 -12.60
N LEU A 333 14.65 -4.82 -11.86
CA LEU A 333 14.38 -4.99 -10.43
C LEU A 333 13.49 -6.21 -10.18
N PHE A 334 12.39 -6.38 -10.92
CA PHE A 334 11.52 -7.54 -10.76
C PHE A 334 12.16 -8.84 -11.26
N GLN A 335 12.92 -8.80 -12.36
CA GLN A 335 13.68 -9.96 -12.82
C GLN A 335 14.68 -10.46 -11.78
N SER A 336 15.27 -9.56 -10.98
CA SER A 336 16.20 -9.93 -9.90
C SER A 336 15.54 -10.71 -8.74
N LEU A 337 14.20 -10.77 -8.69
CA LEU A 337 13.47 -11.54 -7.69
C LEU A 337 13.30 -13.03 -8.05
N ASN A 338 13.61 -13.43 -9.29
CA ASN A 338 13.47 -14.81 -9.75
C ASN A 338 14.70 -15.65 -9.42
#